data_AF-A0A960BKX7-F1
#
_entry.id   AF-A0A960BKX7-F1
#
_cell.length_a   1.000
_cell.length_b   1.000
_cell.length_c   1.000
_cell.angle_alpha   90.00
_cell.angle_beta   90.00
_cell.angle_gamma   90.00
#
_symmetry.space_group_name_H-M   'P 1'
#
loop_
_entity.id
_entity.type
_entity.pdbx_description
1 polymer ?
#
loop_
_entity_poly.entity_id
_entity_poly.type
_entity_poly.pdbx_seq_one_letter_code
_entity_poly.pdbx_strand_id
1 'polypeptide(L)'
;MTSSLADTPVNVASGPAEAEAVEAVVEHHARMSGELLALVQNVLAEATRGQVSAGTRTALVDYARDELLTHAAAEERTIYPAGASLPELRALITAMTREHEELADLVGQLEHAKMAGDVAAAAGALWTLFRVHLAKENDLVVPRLAADPQVSLAELVSGLHELTGPEVSCGAAGGCGCGHEPDHGVPSLDVRTIPHAIRHATVFGALEAVPSGGALHLVAPHAPVPLLKQIEDRHPGAFSVSYVEEGPEVWQLELRRRG
;
A
#
# COMPACT_ATOMS: atom_id res chain seq x y z
N MET A 1 28.35 37.31 10.64
CA MET A 1 26.99 36.74 10.76
C MET A 1 27.01 35.38 10.08
N THR A 2 27.39 34.35 10.82
CA THR A 2 27.43 32.96 10.34
C THR A 2 26.06 32.34 10.59
N SER A 3 25.27 32.18 9.53
CA SER A 3 24.00 31.46 9.58
C SER A 3 24.31 29.98 9.73
N SER A 4 24.09 29.44 10.93
CA SER A 4 24.09 28.00 11.20
C SER A 4 22.89 27.40 10.48
N LEU A 5 23.14 26.55 9.49
CA LEU A 5 22.13 25.64 8.95
C LEU A 5 21.67 24.77 10.12
N ALA A 6 20.37 24.83 10.44
CA ALA A 6 19.76 23.92 11.38
C ALA A 6 19.85 22.51 10.79
N ASP A 7 20.62 21.67 11.47
CA ASP A 7 20.69 20.24 11.26
C ASP A 7 19.29 19.69 11.57
N THR A 8 18.55 19.27 10.54
CA THR A 8 17.26 18.59 10.75
C THR A 8 17.58 17.30 11.49
N PRO A 9 17.11 17.10 12.74
CA PRO A 9 17.46 15.92 13.49
C PRO A 9 16.95 14.70 12.72
N VAL A 10 17.89 13.85 12.30
CA VAL A 10 17.58 12.51 11.81
C VAL A 10 16.85 11.82 12.95
N ASN A 11 15.57 11.53 12.74
CA ASN A 11 14.69 11.00 13.77
C ASN A 11 14.99 9.51 13.94
N VAL A 12 16.04 9.21 14.71
CA VAL A 12 16.48 7.84 14.99
C VAL A 12 15.53 7.22 16.01
N ALA A 13 14.95 6.08 15.68
CA ALA A 13 14.08 5.33 16.59
C ALA A 13 14.75 5.08 17.94
N SER A 14 13.95 5.10 19.02
CA SER A 14 14.44 5.04 20.41
C SER A 14 15.09 3.71 20.80
N GLY A 15 15.02 2.68 19.92
CA GLY A 15 15.64 1.37 20.10
C GLY A 15 15.41 0.42 18.91
N PRO A 16 16.02 -0.78 18.91
CA PRO A 16 15.89 -1.75 17.83
C PRO A 16 14.46 -2.29 17.66
N ALA A 17 13.71 -2.48 18.74
CA ALA A 17 12.31 -2.90 18.68
C ALA A 17 11.41 -1.82 18.03
N GLU A 18 11.68 -0.55 18.31
CA GLU A 18 10.96 0.56 17.68
C GLU A 18 11.27 0.65 16.18
N ALA A 19 12.53 0.41 15.79
CA ALA A 19 12.92 0.38 14.38
C ALA A 19 12.23 -0.76 13.61
N GLU A 20 12.15 -1.96 14.21
CA GLU A 20 11.43 -3.10 13.65
C GLU A 20 9.93 -2.81 13.53
N ALA A 21 9.33 -2.16 14.53
CA ALA A 21 7.93 -1.75 14.48
C ALA A 21 7.65 -0.71 13.38
N VAL A 22 8.55 0.25 13.17
CA VAL A 22 8.47 1.20 12.05
C VAL A 22 8.49 0.46 10.72
N GLU A 23 9.43 -0.47 10.53
CA GLU A 23 9.54 -1.25 9.30
C GLU A 23 8.28 -2.09 9.05
N ALA A 24 7.76 -2.77 10.07
CA ALA A 24 6.55 -3.57 9.98
C ALA A 24 5.32 -2.73 9.58
N VAL A 25 5.13 -1.54 10.18
CA VAL A 25 4.02 -0.65 9.82
C VAL A 25 4.15 -0.17 8.38
N VAL A 26 5.34 0.26 7.98
CA VAL A 26 5.58 0.75 6.61
C VAL A 26 5.36 -0.36 5.58
N GLU A 27 5.76 -1.60 5.89
CA GLU A 27 5.52 -2.78 5.06
C GLU A 27 4.04 -3.14 4.96
N HIS A 28 3.29 -3.10 6.06
CA HIS A 28 1.85 -3.31 6.04
C HIS A 28 1.13 -2.25 5.19
N HIS A 29 1.47 -0.97 5.39
CA HIS A 29 0.95 0.15 4.59
C HIS A 29 1.27 0.01 3.10
N ALA A 30 2.47 -0.49 2.78
CA ALA A 30 2.90 -0.77 1.42
C ALA A 30 2.01 -1.79 0.73
N ARG A 31 1.78 -2.93 1.39
CA ARG A 31 0.92 -4.01 0.92
C ARG A 31 -0.50 -3.50 0.68
N MET A 32 -1.07 -2.81 1.67
CA MET A 32 -2.41 -2.25 1.55
C MET A 32 -2.56 -1.27 0.37
N SER A 33 -1.58 -0.38 0.20
CA SER A 33 -1.60 0.60 -0.91
C SER A 33 -1.51 -0.08 -2.28
N GLY A 34 -0.72 -1.14 -2.40
CA GLY A 34 -0.58 -1.92 -3.63
C GLY A 34 -1.85 -2.68 -4.02
N GLU A 35 -2.47 -3.36 -3.06
CA GLU A 35 -3.74 -4.07 -3.24
C GLU A 35 -4.87 -3.11 -3.65
N LEU A 36 -5.00 -1.98 -2.95
CA LEU A 36 -5.99 -0.95 -3.30
C LEU A 36 -5.77 -0.41 -4.72
N LEU A 37 -4.52 -0.13 -5.10
CA LEU A 37 -4.19 0.37 -6.43
C LEU A 37 -4.62 -0.61 -7.52
N ALA A 38 -4.34 -1.91 -7.34
CA ALA A 38 -4.72 -2.93 -8.31
C ALA A 38 -6.24 -3.00 -8.51
N LEU A 39 -7.02 -2.97 -7.42
CA LEU A 39 -8.48 -2.96 -7.47
C LEU A 39 -9.02 -1.70 -8.17
N VAL A 40 -8.46 -0.53 -7.86
CA VAL A 40 -8.83 0.73 -8.51
C VAL A 40 -8.48 0.71 -10.00
N GLN A 41 -7.33 0.17 -10.40
CA GLN A 41 -6.95 0.06 -11.81
C GLN A 41 -7.92 -0.82 -12.60
N ASN A 42 -8.42 -1.91 -12.01
CA ASN A 42 -9.45 -2.75 -12.64
C ASN A 42 -10.74 -1.95 -12.89
N VAL A 43 -11.19 -1.17 -11.89
CA VAL A 43 -12.35 -0.28 -12.03
C VAL A 43 -12.14 0.73 -13.16
N LEU A 44 -11.00 1.43 -13.16
CA LEU A 44 -10.69 2.45 -14.15
C LEU A 44 -10.63 1.86 -15.57
N ALA A 45 -10.00 0.70 -15.74
CA ALA A 45 -9.90 0.01 -17.02
C ALA A 45 -11.27 -0.36 -17.58
N GLU A 46 -12.17 -0.89 -16.75
CA GLU A 46 -13.54 -1.17 -17.17
C GLU A 46 -14.31 0.11 -17.50
N ALA A 47 -14.22 1.14 -16.66
CA ALA A 47 -14.94 2.39 -16.85
C ALA A 47 -14.59 3.10 -18.17
N THR A 48 -13.37 2.95 -18.69
CA THR A 48 -13.02 3.47 -20.04
C THR A 48 -13.87 2.89 -21.17
N ARG A 49 -14.46 1.71 -20.96
CA ARG A 49 -15.38 1.03 -21.88
C ARG A 49 -16.86 1.40 -21.61
N GLY A 50 -17.11 2.33 -20.69
CA GLY A 50 -18.43 2.85 -20.36
C GLY A 50 -19.23 2.03 -19.34
N GLN A 51 -18.65 0.97 -18.76
CA GLN A 51 -19.30 0.11 -17.77
C GLN A 51 -18.30 -0.36 -16.70
N VAL A 52 -18.77 -0.64 -15.49
CA VAL A 52 -18.01 -1.36 -14.46
C VAL A 52 -18.86 -2.55 -14.02
N SER A 53 -18.28 -3.73 -14.03
CA SER A 53 -18.95 -4.97 -13.64
C SER A 53 -19.25 -4.96 -12.14
N ALA A 54 -20.33 -5.65 -11.75
CA ALA A 54 -20.70 -5.80 -10.35
C ALA A 54 -19.57 -6.47 -9.55
N GLY A 55 -18.91 -7.49 -10.12
CA GLY A 55 -17.81 -8.19 -9.46
C GLY A 55 -16.60 -7.30 -9.17
N THR A 56 -16.15 -6.53 -10.16
CA THR A 56 -15.02 -5.60 -10.00
C THR A 56 -15.32 -4.52 -8.97
N ARG A 57 -16.55 -3.99 -8.98
CA ARG A 57 -17.01 -3.01 -7.99
C ARG A 57 -17.07 -3.62 -6.58
N THR A 58 -17.68 -4.80 -6.43
CA THR A 58 -17.81 -5.48 -5.14
C THR A 58 -16.43 -5.79 -4.55
N ALA A 59 -15.48 -6.28 -5.35
CA ALA A 59 -14.13 -6.56 -4.87
C ALA A 59 -13.43 -5.31 -4.29
N LEU A 60 -13.57 -4.14 -4.93
CA LEU A 60 -13.03 -2.88 -4.40
C LEU A 60 -13.73 -2.45 -3.11
N VAL A 61 -15.07 -2.53 -3.07
CA VAL A 61 -15.86 -2.14 -1.89
C VAL A 61 -15.57 -3.04 -0.69
N ASP A 62 -15.53 -4.36 -0.90
CA ASP A 62 -15.26 -5.33 0.16
C ASP A 62 -13.87 -5.10 0.75
N TYR A 63 -12.85 -4.95 -0.11
CA TYR A 63 -11.50 -4.60 0.35
C TYR A 63 -11.47 -3.29 1.15
N ALA A 64 -12.10 -2.23 0.62
CA ALA A 64 -12.08 -0.94 1.27
C ALA A 64 -12.78 -0.97 2.63
N ARG A 65 -13.85 -1.77 2.79
CA ARG A 65 -14.55 -1.92 4.07
C ARG A 65 -13.78 -2.80 5.04
N ASP A 66 -13.43 -4.00 4.60
CA ASP A 66 -12.98 -5.07 5.48
C ASP A 66 -11.51 -4.88 5.88
N GLU A 67 -10.70 -4.33 4.98
CA GLU A 67 -9.27 -4.10 5.23
C GLU A 67 -8.99 -2.62 5.54
N LEU A 68 -9.30 -1.70 4.62
CA LEU A 68 -8.90 -0.30 4.75
C LEU A 68 -9.60 0.41 5.91
N LEU A 69 -10.93 0.34 6.01
CA LEU A 69 -11.67 1.03 7.08
C LEU A 69 -11.49 0.34 8.44
N THR A 70 -11.32 -0.99 8.47
CA THR A 70 -10.97 -1.71 9.69
C THR A 70 -9.59 -1.29 10.22
N HIS A 71 -8.61 -1.16 9.34
CA HIS A 71 -7.27 -0.65 9.66
C HIS A 71 -7.32 0.77 10.23
N ALA A 72 -8.00 1.69 9.52
CA ALA A 72 -8.22 3.06 9.96
C ALA A 72 -8.86 3.14 11.36
N ALA A 73 -9.88 2.31 11.61
CA ALA A 73 -10.53 2.22 12.93
C ALA A 73 -9.64 1.61 14.01
N ALA A 74 -8.68 0.75 13.65
CA ALA A 74 -7.70 0.20 14.58
C ALA A 74 -6.66 1.27 14.97
N GLU A 75 -6.20 2.09 14.03
CA GLU A 75 -5.28 3.20 14.30
C GLU A 75 -5.90 4.25 15.23
N GLU A 76 -7.17 4.59 15.00
CA GLU A 76 -7.93 5.49 15.86
C GLU A 76 -8.05 5.01 17.31
N ARG A 77 -8.00 3.69 17.53
CA ARG A 77 -8.05 3.08 18.86
C ARG A 77 -6.68 2.94 19.52
N THR A 78 -5.59 3.02 18.75
CA THR A 78 -4.24 2.66 19.21
C THR A 78 -3.22 3.78 18.97
N ILE A 79 -2.76 3.93 17.74
CA ILE A 79 -1.69 4.84 17.33
C ILE A 79 -2.10 6.31 17.49
N TYR A 80 -3.32 6.67 17.07
CA TYR A 80 -3.75 8.07 17.04
C TYR A 80 -3.91 8.70 18.43
N PRO A 81 -4.43 8.01 19.47
CA PRO A 81 -4.39 8.51 20.83
C PRO A 81 -2.98 8.87 21.32
N ALA A 82 -1.99 8.03 21.01
CA ALA A 82 -0.59 8.33 21.34
C ALA A 82 -0.09 9.56 20.58
N GLY A 83 -0.36 9.66 19.28
CA GLY A 83 -0.02 10.83 18.47
C GLY A 83 -0.70 12.12 18.95
N ALA A 84 -1.97 12.07 19.33
CA ALA A 84 -2.73 13.24 19.80
C ALA A 84 -2.22 13.80 21.14
N SER A 85 -1.57 12.95 21.94
CA SER A 85 -0.92 13.35 23.20
C SER A 85 0.30 14.25 22.96
N LEU A 86 0.95 14.12 21.80
CA LEU A 86 2.11 14.92 21.40
C LEU A 86 1.66 16.26 20.79
N PRO A 87 2.07 17.42 21.36
CA PRO A 87 1.64 18.74 20.88
C PRO A 87 1.86 19.00 19.38
N GLU A 88 2.98 18.52 18.83
CA GLU A 88 3.39 18.67 17.44
C GLU A 88 2.58 17.84 16.45
N LEU A 89 2.01 16.70 16.87
CA LEU A 89 1.20 15.83 16.01
C LEU A 89 -0.30 16.06 16.17
N ARG A 90 -0.75 16.68 17.27
CA ARG A 90 -2.18 16.79 17.61
C ARG A 90 -3.07 17.34 16.49
N ALA A 91 -2.63 18.41 15.82
CA ALA A 91 -3.39 19.01 14.73
C ALA A 91 -3.42 18.10 13.49
N LEU A 92 -2.30 17.41 13.21
CA LEU A 92 -2.21 16.44 12.14
C LEU A 92 -3.14 15.24 12.39
N ILE A 93 -3.09 14.64 13.58
CA ILE A 93 -3.99 13.51 13.94
C ILE A 93 -5.47 13.91 13.81
N THR A 94 -5.83 15.12 14.26
CA THR A 94 -7.21 15.62 14.09
C THR A 94 -7.62 15.72 12.62
N ALA A 95 -6.70 16.14 11.75
CA ALA A 95 -6.96 16.19 10.31
C ALA A 95 -7.04 14.78 9.71
N MET A 96 -6.18 13.86 10.14
CA MET A 96 -6.15 12.48 9.65
C MET A 96 -7.39 11.67 10.03
N THR A 97 -7.92 11.84 11.24
CA THR A 97 -9.23 11.26 11.62
C THR A 97 -10.36 11.74 10.70
N ARG A 98 -10.35 13.00 10.27
CA ARG A 98 -11.33 13.49 9.26
C ARG A 98 -11.09 12.88 7.88
N GLU A 99 -9.84 12.58 7.53
CA GLU A 99 -9.57 11.87 6.29
C GLU A 99 -10.12 10.44 6.32
N HIS A 100 -10.15 9.76 7.47
CA HIS A 100 -10.85 8.48 7.60
C HIS A 100 -12.36 8.61 7.35
N GLU A 101 -13.00 9.67 7.84
CA GLU A 101 -14.40 9.97 7.53
C GLU A 101 -14.61 10.14 6.02
N GLU A 102 -13.72 10.88 5.34
CA GLU A 102 -13.77 11.07 3.89
C GLU A 102 -13.51 9.77 3.10
N LEU A 103 -12.60 8.91 3.57
CA LEU A 103 -12.37 7.57 3.00
C LEU A 103 -13.66 6.74 3.10
N ALA A 104 -14.34 6.75 4.26
CA ALA A 104 -15.60 6.05 4.44
C ALA A 104 -16.72 6.60 3.53
N ASP A 105 -16.80 7.92 3.37
CA ASP A 105 -17.76 8.55 2.46
C ASP A 105 -17.51 8.17 0.99
N LEU A 106 -16.24 8.09 0.56
CA LEU A 106 -15.87 7.62 -0.77
C LEU A 106 -16.26 6.16 -1.00
N VAL A 107 -16.11 5.30 0.01
CA VAL A 107 -16.59 3.91 -0.03
C VAL A 107 -18.12 3.87 -0.16
N GLY A 108 -18.84 4.71 0.58
CA GLY A 108 -20.28 4.86 0.43
C GLY A 108 -20.69 5.31 -0.98
N GLN A 109 -19.94 6.25 -1.59
CA GLN A 109 -20.16 6.64 -2.99
C GLN A 109 -19.92 5.49 -3.96
N LEU A 110 -18.84 4.72 -3.74
CA LEU A 110 -18.54 3.53 -4.53
C LEU A 110 -19.66 2.50 -4.48
N GLU A 111 -20.45 2.39 -3.42
CA GLU A 111 -21.59 1.45 -3.31
C GLU A 111 -22.87 1.93 -3.99
N HIS A 112 -23.10 3.24 -3.99
CA HIS A 112 -24.36 3.83 -4.43
C HIS A 112 -24.30 4.46 -5.83
N ALA A 113 -23.10 4.65 -6.38
CA ALA A 113 -22.87 5.11 -7.75
C ALA A 113 -23.69 4.31 -8.78
N LYS A 114 -24.27 5.00 -9.75
CA LYS A 114 -25.12 4.40 -10.79
C LYS A 114 -24.43 4.35 -12.15
N MET A 115 -23.53 5.31 -12.40
CA MET A 115 -22.82 5.42 -13.66
C MET A 115 -21.38 4.92 -13.50
N ALA A 116 -20.83 4.31 -14.55
CA ALA A 116 -19.44 3.87 -14.57
C ALA A 116 -18.44 5.02 -14.28
N GLY A 117 -18.75 6.22 -14.77
CA GLY A 117 -17.95 7.42 -14.50
C GLY A 117 -17.92 7.78 -13.01
N ASP A 118 -19.04 7.66 -12.29
CA ASP A 118 -19.11 7.95 -10.85
C ASP A 118 -18.30 6.93 -10.05
N VAL A 119 -18.37 5.63 -10.42
CA VAL A 119 -17.56 4.57 -9.80
C VAL A 119 -16.08 4.84 -10.01
N ALA A 120 -15.67 5.18 -11.23
CA ALA A 120 -14.28 5.52 -11.54
C ALA A 120 -13.77 6.75 -10.77
N ALA A 121 -14.60 7.79 -10.66
CA ALA A 121 -14.25 9.01 -9.94
C ALA A 121 -14.03 8.73 -8.45
N ALA A 122 -14.96 8.01 -7.81
CA ALA A 122 -14.84 7.64 -6.39
C ALA A 122 -13.64 6.71 -6.13
N ALA A 123 -13.39 5.72 -7.02
CA ALA A 123 -12.26 4.81 -6.91
C ALA A 123 -10.91 5.55 -7.00
N GLY A 124 -10.76 6.44 -7.99
CA GLY A 124 -9.55 7.24 -8.15
C GLY A 124 -9.32 8.22 -7.00
N ALA A 125 -10.39 8.83 -6.47
CA ALA A 125 -10.34 9.70 -5.30
C ALA A 125 -9.93 8.92 -4.04
N LEU A 126 -10.50 7.72 -3.81
CA LEU A 126 -10.18 6.86 -2.68
C LEU A 126 -8.69 6.51 -2.66
N TRP A 127 -8.13 6.01 -3.76
CA TRP A 127 -6.69 5.71 -3.84
C TRP A 127 -5.83 6.96 -3.65
N THR A 128 -6.23 8.10 -4.25
CA THR A 128 -5.47 9.35 -4.16
C THR A 128 -5.44 9.90 -2.74
N LEU A 129 -6.55 9.84 -2.01
CA LEU A 129 -6.62 10.24 -0.62
C LEU A 129 -5.81 9.28 0.26
N PHE A 130 -6.00 7.97 0.08
CA PHE A 130 -5.30 6.96 0.87
C PHE A 130 -3.77 7.04 0.72
N ARG A 131 -3.23 7.24 -0.49
CA ARG A 131 -1.77 7.36 -0.65
C ARG A 131 -1.17 8.59 0.04
N VAL A 132 -1.90 9.72 0.08
CA VAL A 132 -1.40 10.92 0.78
C VAL A 132 -1.63 10.80 2.29
N HIS A 133 -2.63 10.04 2.70
CA HIS A 133 -2.88 9.65 4.07
C HIS A 133 -1.70 8.83 4.62
N LEU A 134 -1.36 7.71 3.98
CA LEU A 134 -0.23 6.86 4.36
C LEU A 134 1.12 7.59 4.36
N ALA A 135 1.32 8.55 3.45
CA ALA A 135 2.55 9.35 3.46
C ALA A 135 2.72 10.15 4.76
N LYS A 136 1.63 10.73 5.29
CA LYS A 136 1.69 11.47 6.57
C LYS A 136 1.97 10.52 7.73
N GLU A 137 1.43 9.31 7.68
CA GLU A 137 1.74 8.29 8.68
C GLU A 137 3.20 7.90 8.66
N ASN A 138 3.67 7.44 7.51
CA ASN A 138 5.01 6.89 7.34
C ASN A 138 6.10 7.94 7.52
N ASP A 139 5.87 9.18 7.10
CA ASP A 139 6.90 10.21 7.11
C ASP A 139 6.87 11.08 8.38
N LEU A 140 5.70 11.20 9.04
CA LEU A 140 5.52 12.15 10.15
C LEU A 140 5.08 11.48 11.45
N VAL A 141 4.02 10.67 11.43
CA VAL A 141 3.43 10.11 12.65
C VAL A 141 4.29 8.98 13.21
N VAL A 142 4.51 7.94 12.42
CA VAL A 142 5.20 6.70 12.82
C VAL A 142 6.63 6.97 13.30
N PRO A 143 7.48 7.71 12.55
CA PRO A 143 8.84 8.01 13.03
C PRO A 143 8.83 8.85 14.31
N ARG A 144 7.88 9.78 14.45
CA ARG A 144 7.82 10.64 15.63
C ARG A 144 7.42 9.85 16.88
N LEU A 145 6.49 8.90 16.76
CA LEU A 145 6.13 8.00 17.86
C LEU A 145 7.31 7.09 18.24
N ALA A 146 7.99 6.49 17.26
CA ALA A 146 9.15 5.63 17.49
C ALA A 146 10.33 6.35 18.18
N ALA A 147 10.46 7.66 17.98
CA ALA A 147 11.50 8.48 18.59
C ALA A 147 11.12 9.06 19.96
N ASP A 148 9.87 8.88 20.42
CA ASP A 148 9.47 9.32 21.75
C ASP A 148 9.85 8.30 22.81
N PRO A 149 10.66 8.65 23.83
CA PRO A 149 11.03 7.70 24.87
C PRO A 149 9.86 7.33 25.80
N GLN A 150 8.72 8.04 25.73
CA GLN A 150 7.53 7.76 26.53
C GLN A 150 6.49 6.93 25.78
N VAL A 151 6.70 6.65 24.50
CA VAL A 151 5.80 5.87 23.66
C VAL A 151 6.52 4.61 23.20
N SER A 152 5.86 3.46 23.34
CA SER A 152 6.30 2.20 22.73
C SER A 152 5.50 1.97 21.46
N LEU A 153 6.07 2.27 20.28
CA LEU A 153 5.40 1.99 19.01
C LEU A 153 5.24 0.47 18.84
N ALA A 154 6.23 -0.31 19.27
CA ALA A 154 6.16 -1.77 19.22
C ALA A 154 4.93 -2.34 19.95
N GLU A 155 4.61 -1.82 21.15
CA GLU A 155 3.41 -2.24 21.89
C GLU A 155 2.12 -1.77 21.20
N LEU A 156 2.10 -0.55 20.67
CA LEU A 156 0.94 -0.01 19.95
C LEU A 156 0.60 -0.83 18.70
N VAL A 157 1.62 -1.19 17.90
CA VAL A 157 1.46 -1.99 16.67
C VAL A 157 1.06 -3.42 16.99
N SER A 158 1.61 -4.03 18.04
CA SER A 158 1.13 -5.35 18.49
C SER A 158 -0.36 -5.33 18.84
N GLY A 159 -0.82 -4.27 19.53
CA GLY A 159 -2.23 -4.08 19.83
C GLY A 159 -3.10 -3.84 18.59
N LEU A 160 -2.54 -3.23 17.54
CA LEU A 160 -3.22 -3.05 16.25
C LEU A 160 -3.54 -4.41 15.59
N HIS A 161 -2.55 -5.31 15.50
CA HIS A 161 -2.72 -6.66 14.93
C HIS A 161 -3.73 -7.52 15.70
N GLU A 162 -3.83 -7.36 17.02
CA GLU A 162 -4.86 -8.05 17.81
C GLU A 162 -6.29 -7.54 17.49
N LEU A 163 -6.42 -6.27 17.11
CA LEU A 163 -7.70 -5.62 16.83
C LEU A 163 -8.16 -5.79 15.37
N THR A 164 -7.24 -6.02 14.44
CA THR A 164 -7.53 -6.35 13.02
C THR A 164 -7.68 -7.85 12.79
N GLY A 165 -7.43 -8.69 13.80
CA GLY A 165 -7.38 -10.15 13.69
C GLY A 165 -6.02 -10.63 13.16
N PRO A 166 -5.68 -11.92 13.34
CA PRO A 166 -4.43 -12.45 12.80
C PRO A 166 -4.41 -12.25 11.28
N GLU A 167 -3.26 -11.85 10.73
CA GLU A 167 -3.03 -11.93 9.29
C GLU A 167 -3.45 -13.33 8.84
N VAL A 168 -4.52 -13.39 8.05
CA VAL A 168 -4.91 -14.65 7.42
C VAL A 168 -3.89 -14.87 6.32
N SER A 169 -2.76 -15.48 6.68
CA SER A 169 -2.01 -16.31 5.76
C SER A 169 -3.02 -17.31 5.22
N CYS A 170 -3.49 -17.09 4.00
CA CYS A 170 -4.32 -18.01 3.27
C CYS A 170 -3.52 -19.29 3.00
N GLY A 171 -3.51 -20.17 4.00
CA GLY A 171 -3.13 -21.57 3.87
C GLY A 171 -4.18 -22.27 3.01
N ALA A 172 -3.71 -22.89 1.94
CA ALA A 172 -4.50 -23.60 0.96
C ALA A 172 -5.55 -24.55 1.57
N ALA A 173 -6.82 -24.39 1.17
CA ALA A 173 -7.70 -25.48 0.72
C ALA A 173 -9.14 -24.95 0.53
N GLY A 174 -9.51 -24.70 -0.72
CA GLY A 174 -10.89 -24.35 -1.09
C GLY A 174 -11.02 -24.33 -2.61
N GLY A 175 -11.03 -25.52 -3.22
CA GLY A 175 -11.19 -25.65 -4.66
C GLY A 175 -12.54 -25.09 -5.12
N CYS A 176 -12.49 -24.08 -5.99
CA CYS A 176 -13.58 -23.81 -6.93
C CYS A 176 -13.01 -24.00 -8.33
N GLY A 177 -13.46 -25.08 -8.98
CA GLY A 177 -13.18 -25.34 -10.37
C GLY A 177 -14.08 -24.47 -11.24
N CYS A 178 -13.48 -23.47 -11.88
CA CYS A 178 -14.04 -22.82 -13.06
C CYS A 178 -12.91 -22.68 -14.07
N GLY A 179 -12.91 -23.58 -15.06
CA GLY A 179 -12.10 -23.44 -16.26
C GLY A 179 -12.55 -22.21 -17.03
N HIS A 180 -11.74 -21.16 -16.93
CA HIS A 180 -11.61 -20.11 -17.92
C HIS A 180 -10.12 -19.83 -17.99
N GLU A 181 -9.49 -20.08 -19.13
CA GLU A 181 -8.20 -19.48 -19.46
C GLU A 181 -8.51 -18.05 -19.90
N PRO A 182 -8.19 -17.00 -19.12
CA PRO A 182 -8.13 -15.68 -19.69
C PRO A 182 -6.82 -15.63 -20.47
N ASP A 183 -6.91 -15.43 -21.78
CA ASP A 183 -5.82 -14.84 -22.55
C ASP A 183 -5.67 -13.38 -22.10
N HIS A 184 -5.13 -13.20 -20.90
CA HIS A 184 -4.65 -11.94 -20.38
C HIS A 184 -3.17 -12.15 -20.21
N GLY A 185 -2.37 -11.49 -21.04
CA GLY A 185 -0.92 -11.53 -20.95
C GLY A 185 -0.41 -11.18 -19.54
N VAL A 186 0.88 -11.34 -19.33
CA VAL A 186 1.52 -11.06 -18.03
C VAL A 186 1.09 -9.68 -17.50
N PRO A 187 0.50 -9.58 -16.29
CA PRO A 187 0.10 -8.30 -15.68
C PRO A 187 1.25 -7.30 -15.65
N SER A 188 0.98 -6.00 -15.80
CA SER A 188 2.02 -4.96 -15.81
C SER A 188 1.81 -3.87 -14.76
N LEU A 189 2.91 -3.48 -14.09
CA LEU A 189 3.00 -2.40 -13.12
C LEU A 189 3.97 -1.32 -13.63
N ASP A 190 3.43 -0.14 -13.97
CA ASP A 190 4.24 1.02 -14.35
C ASP A 190 4.60 1.86 -13.12
N VAL A 191 5.84 1.76 -12.66
CA VAL A 191 6.28 2.51 -11.47
C VAL A 191 6.54 3.98 -11.75
N ARG A 192 6.55 4.41 -13.01
CA ARG A 192 6.69 5.83 -13.37
C ARG A 192 5.47 6.63 -12.93
N THR A 193 4.31 5.99 -12.86
CA THR A 193 3.07 6.63 -12.38
C THR A 193 2.95 6.60 -10.86
N ILE A 194 3.84 5.89 -10.15
CA ILE A 194 3.82 5.73 -8.70
C ILE A 194 4.79 6.74 -8.05
N PRO A 195 4.32 7.55 -7.07
CA PRO A 195 5.17 8.45 -6.30
C PRO A 195 6.36 7.72 -5.66
N HIS A 196 7.54 8.33 -5.69
CA HIS A 196 8.79 7.70 -5.24
C HIS A 196 8.72 7.15 -3.80
N ALA A 197 8.08 7.88 -2.88
CA ALA A 197 7.98 7.52 -1.47
C ALA A 197 7.30 6.16 -1.21
N ILE A 198 6.32 5.78 -2.04
CA ILE A 198 5.57 4.52 -1.89
C ILE A 198 5.94 3.48 -2.95
N ARG A 199 6.84 3.82 -3.88
CA ARG A 199 7.09 3.01 -5.07
C ARG A 199 7.63 1.62 -4.73
N HIS A 200 8.65 1.53 -3.88
CA HIS A 200 9.25 0.24 -3.53
C HIS A 200 8.22 -0.66 -2.85
N ALA A 201 7.57 -0.10 -1.83
CA ALA A 201 6.42 -0.64 -1.16
C ALA A 201 5.37 -1.26 -2.12
N THR A 202 4.90 -0.49 -3.11
CA THR A 202 3.95 -0.97 -4.12
C THR A 202 4.51 -2.11 -4.97
N VAL A 203 5.80 -2.09 -5.33
CA VAL A 203 6.40 -3.18 -6.11
C VAL A 203 6.45 -4.48 -5.30
N PHE A 204 6.80 -4.42 -4.02
CA PHE A 204 6.86 -5.62 -3.17
C PHE A 204 5.48 -6.24 -2.97
N GLY A 205 4.46 -5.44 -2.65
CA GLY A 205 3.08 -5.96 -2.53
C GLY A 205 2.59 -6.59 -3.84
N ALA A 206 2.89 -5.97 -4.99
CA ALA A 206 2.55 -6.55 -6.29
C ALA A 206 3.28 -7.87 -6.58
N LEU A 207 4.52 -8.04 -6.11
CA LEU A 207 5.29 -9.27 -6.26
C LEU A 207 4.76 -10.40 -5.37
N GLU A 208 4.37 -10.09 -4.14
CA GLU A 208 3.81 -11.07 -3.19
C GLU A 208 2.46 -11.63 -3.68
N ALA A 209 1.67 -10.81 -4.39
CA ALA A 209 0.44 -11.22 -5.04
C ALA A 209 0.64 -12.12 -6.28
N VAL A 210 1.87 -12.28 -6.78
CA VAL A 210 2.13 -13.17 -7.93
C VAL A 210 2.01 -14.63 -7.49
N PRO A 211 1.11 -15.44 -8.10
CA PRO A 211 1.00 -16.86 -7.77
C PRO A 211 2.26 -17.63 -8.18
N SER A 212 2.53 -18.78 -7.57
CA SER A 212 3.65 -19.65 -7.97
C SER A 212 3.59 -19.98 -9.47
N GLY A 213 4.70 -19.77 -10.18
CA GLY A 213 4.77 -19.91 -11.64
C GLY A 213 4.21 -18.72 -12.44
N GLY A 214 3.53 -17.77 -11.78
CA GLY A 214 3.04 -16.52 -12.36
C GLY A 214 4.15 -15.50 -12.61
N ALA A 215 3.81 -14.40 -13.30
CA ALA A 215 4.75 -13.34 -13.62
C ALA A 215 4.12 -11.94 -13.52
N LEU A 216 4.97 -10.93 -13.37
CA LEU A 216 4.64 -9.50 -13.37
C LEU A 216 5.63 -8.74 -14.26
N HIS A 217 5.12 -7.86 -15.13
CA HIS A 217 5.91 -6.94 -15.93
C HIS A 217 6.08 -5.61 -15.20
N LEU A 218 7.29 -5.30 -14.77
CA LEU A 218 7.63 -4.03 -14.13
C LEU A 218 8.16 -3.03 -15.17
N VAL A 219 7.49 -1.88 -15.31
CA VAL A 219 7.92 -0.79 -16.20
C VAL A 219 8.55 0.34 -15.37
N ALA A 220 9.80 0.67 -15.64
CA ALA A 220 10.61 1.61 -14.88
C ALA A 220 11.25 2.70 -15.78
N PRO A 221 11.58 3.88 -15.22
CA PRO A 221 12.23 4.96 -15.99
C PRO A 221 13.72 4.70 -16.27
N HIS A 222 14.33 3.74 -15.59
CA HIS A 222 15.72 3.29 -15.74
C HIS A 222 15.84 1.85 -15.25
N ALA A 223 16.99 1.21 -15.48
CA ALA A 223 17.29 -0.12 -14.92
C ALA A 223 17.13 -0.11 -13.39
N PRO A 224 16.24 -0.93 -12.79
CA PRO A 224 15.95 -0.88 -11.36
C PRO A 224 16.91 -1.76 -10.55
N VAL A 225 18.22 -1.69 -10.83
CA VAL A 225 19.24 -2.57 -10.22
C VAL A 225 19.19 -2.61 -8.68
N PRO A 226 19.04 -1.47 -7.96
CA PRO A 226 18.93 -1.51 -6.50
C PRO A 226 17.71 -2.27 -5.99
N LEU A 227 16.56 -2.11 -6.67
CA LEU A 227 15.32 -2.81 -6.33
C LEU A 227 15.43 -4.31 -6.59
N LEU A 228 16.06 -4.71 -7.71
CA LEU A 228 16.31 -6.13 -7.99
C LEU A 228 17.17 -6.79 -6.90
N LYS A 229 18.16 -6.07 -6.39
CA LYS A 229 18.97 -6.53 -5.26
C LYS A 229 18.12 -6.71 -4.00
N GLN A 230 17.28 -5.73 -3.67
CA GLN A 230 16.38 -5.83 -2.51
C GLN A 230 15.40 -7.00 -2.64
N ILE A 231 14.89 -7.28 -3.84
CA ILE A 231 14.02 -8.43 -4.11
C ILE A 231 14.76 -9.75 -3.83
N GLU A 232 16.01 -9.89 -4.28
CA GLU A 232 16.81 -11.08 -4.02
C GLU A 232 17.18 -11.20 -2.53
N ASP A 233 17.52 -10.09 -1.86
CA ASP A 233 17.85 -10.08 -0.44
C ASP A 233 16.64 -10.50 0.42
N ARG A 234 15.42 -10.06 0.06
CA ARG A 234 14.16 -10.33 0.80
C ARG A 234 13.52 -11.66 0.43
N HIS A 235 13.62 -12.08 -0.83
CA HIS A 235 13.08 -13.34 -1.33
C HIS A 235 14.15 -14.14 -2.10
N PRO A 236 15.16 -14.70 -1.39
CA PRO A 236 16.29 -15.37 -2.03
C PRO A 236 15.84 -16.47 -2.98
N GLY A 237 16.19 -16.34 -4.26
CA GLY A 237 15.86 -17.28 -5.30
C GLY A 237 14.36 -17.42 -5.65
N ALA A 238 13.46 -16.62 -5.07
CA ALA A 238 12.02 -16.78 -5.29
C ALA A 238 11.56 -16.26 -6.66
N PHE A 239 12.29 -15.30 -7.24
CA PHE A 239 11.95 -14.69 -8.52
C PHE A 239 13.08 -14.86 -9.55
N SER A 240 12.70 -15.12 -10.80
CA SER A 240 13.59 -14.98 -11.96
C SER A 240 13.28 -13.68 -12.69
N VAL A 241 14.32 -12.94 -13.06
CA VAL A 241 14.22 -11.65 -13.75
C VAL A 241 14.69 -11.81 -15.20
N SER A 242 13.91 -11.29 -16.14
CA SER A 242 14.32 -11.17 -17.54
C SER A 242 13.96 -9.79 -18.09
N TYR A 243 14.80 -9.23 -18.94
CA TYR A 243 14.53 -7.95 -19.59
C TYR A 243 13.67 -8.20 -20.85
N VAL A 244 12.51 -7.55 -20.89
CA VAL A 244 11.61 -7.55 -22.05
C VAL A 244 11.99 -6.39 -22.97
N GLU A 245 12.30 -5.24 -22.38
CA GLU A 245 12.83 -4.06 -23.06
C GLU A 245 13.94 -3.44 -22.22
N GLU A 246 15.08 -3.22 -22.86
CA GLU A 246 16.22 -2.49 -22.30
C GLU A 246 16.24 -1.12 -22.98
N GLY A 247 16.28 -0.04 -22.18
CA GLY A 247 15.99 1.32 -22.64
C GLY A 247 16.90 1.89 -23.74
N PRO A 248 16.85 3.22 -23.96
CA PRO A 248 16.85 4.23 -22.90
C PRO A 248 15.49 4.87 -22.58
N GLU A 249 14.46 4.63 -23.38
CA GLU A 249 13.16 5.30 -23.26
C GLU A 249 12.23 4.61 -22.25
N VAL A 250 12.28 3.28 -22.22
CA VAL A 250 11.49 2.43 -21.31
C VAL A 250 12.36 1.26 -20.86
N TRP A 251 12.26 0.89 -19.58
CA TRP A 251 12.81 -0.37 -19.09
C TRP A 251 11.65 -1.25 -18.66
N GLN A 252 11.49 -2.40 -19.30
CA GLN A 252 10.45 -3.37 -18.96
C GLN A 252 11.11 -4.69 -18.58
N LEU A 253 10.76 -5.19 -17.39
CA LEU A 253 11.30 -6.42 -16.84
C LEU A 253 10.16 -7.40 -16.54
N GLU A 254 10.32 -8.66 -16.90
CA GLU A 254 9.46 -9.74 -16.42
C GLU A 254 10.08 -10.35 -15.16
N LEU A 255 9.34 -10.26 -14.05
CA LEU A 255 9.62 -10.92 -12.78
C LEU A 255 8.69 -12.13 -12.68
N ARG A 256 9.24 -13.34 -12.82
CA ARG A 256 8.48 -14.59 -12.71
C ARG A 256 8.78 -15.27 -11.37
N ARG A 257 7.73 -15.64 -10.63
CA ARG A 257 7.86 -16.37 -9.36
C ARG A 257 8.18 -17.83 -9.65
N ARG A 258 9.27 -18.34 -9.06
CA ARG A 258 9.64 -19.76 -9.13
C ARG A 258 8.63 -20.59 -8.33
N GLY A 259 8.28 -21.76 -8.87
CA GLY A 259 7.39 -22.73 -8.23
C GLY A 259 8.11 -23.63 -7.24
#